data_AF-A0A8C6U6R6-F1
#
_entry.id   AF-A0A8C6U6R6-F1
#
_cell.length_a   1.000
_cell.length_b   1.000
_cell.length_c   1.000
_cell.angle_alpha   90.00
_cell.angle_beta   90.00
_cell.angle_gamma   90.00
#
_symmetry.space_group_name_H-M   'P 1'
#
loop_
_entity.id
_entity.type
_entity.pdbx_description
1 polymer ?
#
loop_
_entity_poly.entity_id
_entity_poly.type
_entity_poly.pdbx_seq_one_letter_code
_entity_poly.pdbx_strand_id
1 'polypeptide(L)'
;PEELSLQIGDTVHILETYEDWYRGHRLRRKSKKGIFPACYIHLKDATVEGSGQKETIIPTELPLVQEVTTTLREWASIWRDLYVGDKREMFNTVRDMIYDLIEWRSQILSGTLPQDELAELKQKVTSKIDYGNKYLGLDLVVRDKDGNILDPDVTSTISLFRAHEAASKQIEDRIQEEKSQKQNIDLSRQAKFASTPSFALFVTLKNVVCKIGEDAEVLMSLYDPVESKFISENYLVKWSSSGLVKDIDQLHNLRSVFTDLGSEDLKREKISFVCQIVRVGRMELRDNNTKKLTSGLRRPFGVAVMDVTDIITGKMDDEDKQHFIPFQP
;
A
#
# COMPACT_ATOMS: atom_id res chain seq x y z
N PRO A 1 12.43 34.59 32.57
CA PRO A 1 12.78 33.98 31.26
C PRO A 1 11.64 33.07 30.81
N GLU A 2 11.14 33.23 29.59
CA GLU A 2 10.10 32.31 29.09
C GLU A 2 10.67 30.91 28.89
N GLU A 3 9.90 29.89 29.28
CA GLU A 3 10.20 28.49 29.03
C GLU A 3 10.17 28.21 27.52
N LEU A 4 11.19 27.52 27.02
CA LEU A 4 11.23 27.08 25.64
C LEU A 4 10.63 25.68 25.58
N SER A 5 9.37 25.56 25.11
CA SER A 5 8.79 24.26 24.84
C SER A 5 9.67 23.49 23.85
N LEU A 6 9.91 22.20 24.08
CA LEU A 6 10.68 21.33 23.20
C LEU A 6 9.85 20.09 22.84
N GLN A 7 10.14 19.52 21.68
CA GLN A 7 9.65 18.20 21.28
C GLN A 7 10.82 17.22 21.20
N ILE A 8 10.52 15.93 21.37
CA ILE A 8 11.51 14.87 21.19
C ILE A 8 12.16 15.01 19.81
N GLY A 9 13.50 15.05 19.78
CA GLY A 9 14.29 15.21 18.56
C GLY A 9 14.54 16.66 18.12
N ASP A 10 14.06 17.67 18.85
CA ASP A 10 14.49 19.06 18.65
C ASP A 10 15.99 19.20 18.96
N THR A 11 16.76 19.71 17.99
CA THR A 11 18.16 20.08 18.22
C THR A 11 18.23 21.52 18.74
N VAL A 12 18.86 21.70 19.89
CA VAL A 12 19.01 22.99 20.57
C VAL A 12 20.47 23.39 20.67
N HIS A 13 20.72 24.69 20.62
CA HIS A 13 22.00 25.28 20.97
C HIS A 13 21.91 25.83 22.40
N ILE A 14 22.79 25.36 23.26
CA ILE A 14 22.87 25.76 24.67
C ILE A 14 23.85 26.94 24.77
N LEU A 15 23.37 28.05 25.34
CA LEU A 15 24.13 29.28 25.53
C LEU A 15 24.62 29.43 26.97
N GLU A 16 23.77 29.07 27.93
CA GLU A 16 24.04 29.22 29.36
C GLU A 16 23.53 27.98 30.10
N THR A 17 24.15 27.68 31.24
CA THR A 17 23.74 26.61 32.16
C THR A 17 23.60 27.18 33.57
N TYR A 18 22.55 26.78 34.28
CA TYR A 18 22.32 27.11 35.68
C TYR A 18 21.60 25.96 36.37
N GLU A 19 22.28 25.30 37.31
CA GLU A 19 21.77 24.11 38.01
C GLU A 19 21.24 23.05 37.01
N ASP A 20 20.00 22.62 37.16
CA ASP A 20 19.35 21.63 36.30
C ASP A 20 18.63 22.25 35.08
N TRP A 21 18.99 23.48 34.71
CA TRP A 21 18.39 24.20 33.58
C TRP A 21 19.43 24.70 32.59
N TYR A 22 19.08 24.55 31.31
CA TYR A 22 19.79 25.18 30.21
C TYR A 22 19.01 26.37 29.66
N ARG A 23 19.73 27.36 29.14
CA ARG A 23 19.16 28.43 28.33
C ARG A 23 19.72 28.36 26.93
N GLY A 24 18.85 28.48 25.93
CA GLY A 24 19.27 28.32 24.54
C GLY A 24 18.16 28.63 23.55
N HIS A 25 18.35 28.17 22.33
CA HIS A 25 17.33 28.24 21.27
C HIS A 25 17.36 26.97 20.40
N ARG A 26 16.26 26.70 19.71
CA ARG A 26 16.23 25.63 18.69
C ARG A 26 17.11 26.05 17.51
N LEU A 27 17.81 25.10 16.89
CA LEU A 27 18.70 25.39 15.76
C LEU A 27 17.94 26.03 14.57
N ARG A 28 16.70 25.56 14.33
CA ARG A 28 15.81 26.06 13.26
C ARG A 28 15.14 27.41 13.56
N ARG A 29 15.17 27.89 14.81
CA ARG A 29 14.49 29.13 15.24
C ARG A 29 15.35 29.88 16.24
N LYS A 30 16.42 30.51 15.74
CA LYS A 30 17.40 31.26 16.55
C LYS A 30 16.81 32.47 17.29
N SER A 31 15.71 33.04 16.78
CA SER A 31 15.07 34.24 17.34
C SER A 31 14.39 34.01 18.69
N LYS A 32 13.91 32.78 18.95
CA LYS A 32 13.22 32.44 20.20
C LYS A 32 14.19 31.75 21.16
N LYS A 33 14.66 32.51 22.15
CA LYS A 33 15.48 32.00 23.26
C LYS A 33 14.59 31.71 24.47
N GLY A 34 14.93 30.68 25.23
CA GLY A 34 14.25 30.36 26.48
C GLY A 34 15.00 29.32 27.29
N ILE A 35 14.44 28.96 28.44
CA ILE A 35 15.00 27.97 29.35
C ILE A 35 14.34 26.60 29.16
N PHE A 36 15.08 25.52 29.38
CA PHE A 36 14.59 24.14 29.30
C PHE A 36 15.36 23.24 30.28
N PRO A 37 14.72 22.20 30.86
CA PRO A 37 15.36 21.32 31.85
C PRO A 37 16.53 20.55 31.24
N ALA A 38 17.63 20.44 31.99
CA ALA A 38 18.81 19.69 31.58
C ALA A 38 18.51 18.19 31.42
N CYS A 39 17.61 17.64 32.22
CA CYS A 39 17.21 16.22 32.16
C CYS A 39 16.48 15.82 30.87
N TYR A 40 16.02 16.80 30.07
CA TYR A 40 15.39 16.52 28.76
C TYR A 40 16.38 16.52 27.61
N ILE A 41 17.64 16.88 27.86
CA ILE A 41 18.63 17.13 26.83
C ILE A 41 19.71 16.06 26.86
N HIS A 42 19.88 15.39 25.72
CA HIS A 42 21.05 14.58 25.46
C HIS A 42 22.15 15.46 24.84
N LEU A 43 23.27 15.64 25.55
CA LEU A 43 24.40 16.41 25.06
C LEU A 43 25.07 15.70 23.88
N LYS A 44 25.53 16.48 22.91
CA LYS A 44 26.24 15.98 21.73
C LYS A 44 27.30 16.99 21.33
N ASP A 45 28.45 16.47 20.90
CA ASP A 45 29.57 17.30 20.49
C ASP A 45 29.25 18.08 19.21
N ALA A 46 29.67 19.35 19.21
CA ALA A 46 29.62 20.25 18.08
C ALA A 46 30.74 21.29 18.21
N THR A 47 31.35 21.66 17.10
CA THR A 47 32.28 22.79 17.02
C THR A 47 31.49 24.07 16.75
N VAL A 48 31.85 25.16 17.42
CA VAL A 48 31.25 26.48 17.19
C VAL A 48 32.29 27.36 16.51
N GLU A 49 32.01 27.78 15.29
CA GLU A 49 32.85 28.72 14.54
C GLU A 49 32.21 30.11 14.46
N GLY A 50 33.04 31.15 14.56
CA GLY A 50 32.64 32.55 14.53
C GLY A 50 32.52 33.21 15.90
N SER A 51 32.02 34.45 15.94
CA SER A 51 31.76 35.19 17.17
C SER A 51 30.43 35.94 17.11
N GLY A 52 29.65 35.87 18.19
CA GLY A 52 28.41 36.64 18.36
C GLY A 52 27.28 36.20 17.43
N GLN A 53 26.72 37.13 16.65
CA GLN A 53 25.54 36.85 15.80
C GLN A 53 25.83 35.93 14.59
N LYS A 54 27.11 35.67 14.27
CA LYS A 54 27.54 34.80 13.16
C LYS A 54 28.01 33.41 13.61
N GLU A 55 27.72 33.03 14.85
CA GLU A 55 28.04 31.68 15.35
C GLU A 55 27.36 30.60 14.49
N THR A 56 28.21 29.73 13.95
CA THR A 56 27.82 28.57 13.15
C THR A 56 28.20 27.32 13.94
N ILE A 57 27.20 26.50 14.20
CA ILE A 57 27.34 25.27 14.98
C ILE A 57 27.52 24.14 13.98
N ILE A 58 28.67 23.51 13.99
CA ILE A 58 29.05 22.41 13.12
C ILE A 58 28.97 21.13 13.96
N PRO A 59 27.95 20.28 13.77
CA PRO A 59 27.89 19.01 14.46
C PRO A 59 29.09 18.14 14.06
N THR A 60 29.62 17.36 15.01
CA THR A 60 30.75 16.44 14.75
C THR A 60 30.36 15.22 13.89
N GLU A 61 29.06 15.06 13.60
CA GLU A 61 28.58 14.02 12.68
C GLU A 61 29.09 14.23 11.26
N LEU A 62 29.29 13.11 10.56
CA LEU A 62 29.62 13.08 9.13
C LEU A 62 28.70 14.03 8.33
N PRO A 63 29.25 14.91 7.46
CA PRO A 63 28.46 15.85 6.68
C PRO A 63 27.29 15.22 5.93
N LEU A 64 27.50 14.01 5.39
CA LEU A 64 26.46 13.26 4.69
C LEU A 64 25.27 12.91 5.59
N VAL A 65 25.48 12.63 6.88
CA VAL A 65 24.38 12.34 7.82
C VAL A 65 23.53 13.61 8.04
N GLN A 66 24.18 14.77 8.09
CA GLN A 66 23.50 16.05 8.23
C GLN A 66 22.67 16.33 6.97
N GLU A 67 23.26 16.11 5.80
CA GLU A 67 22.59 16.24 4.50
C GLU A 67 21.36 15.33 4.39
N VAL A 68 21.49 14.03 4.72
CA VAL A 68 20.33 13.12 4.73
C VAL A 68 19.25 13.65 5.69
N THR A 69 19.64 14.17 6.84
CA THR A 69 18.69 14.71 7.83
C THR A 69 17.96 15.95 7.32
N THR A 70 18.62 16.84 6.58
CA THR A 70 17.97 18.01 5.97
C THR A 70 17.08 17.61 4.81
N THR A 71 17.56 16.75 3.91
CA THR A 71 16.81 16.24 2.75
C THR A 71 15.53 15.55 3.20
N LEU A 72 15.60 14.66 4.20
CA LEU A 72 14.43 13.99 4.74
C LEU A 72 13.37 14.96 5.28
N ARG A 73 13.78 16.08 5.88
CA ARG A 73 12.84 17.08 6.40
C ARG A 73 12.15 17.85 5.27
N GLU A 74 12.88 18.20 4.22
CA GLU A 74 12.33 18.86 3.04
C GLU A 74 11.39 17.94 2.29
N TRP A 75 11.82 16.72 2.00
CA TRP A 75 11.00 15.70 1.35
C TRP A 75 9.77 15.34 2.17
N ALA A 76 9.86 15.27 3.50
CA ALA A 76 8.70 15.04 4.35
C ALA A 76 7.66 16.15 4.25
N SER A 77 8.07 17.40 3.96
CA SER A 77 7.12 18.48 3.71
C SER A 77 6.38 18.25 2.40
N ILE A 78 7.13 18.03 1.32
CA ILE A 78 6.58 17.79 -0.02
C ILE A 78 5.70 16.53 -0.02
N TRP A 79 6.12 15.47 0.67
CA TRP A 79 5.38 14.22 0.79
C TRP A 79 3.99 14.41 1.40
N ARG A 80 3.84 15.28 2.42
CA ARG A 80 2.52 15.64 2.96
C ARG A 80 1.69 16.41 1.94
N ASP A 81 2.31 17.33 1.19
CA ASP A 81 1.61 18.11 0.15
C ASP A 81 1.14 17.20 -1.00
N LEU A 82 1.93 16.19 -1.37
CA LEU A 82 1.55 15.17 -2.36
C LEU A 82 0.31 14.35 -1.93
N TYR A 83 0.21 14.05 -0.63
CA TYR A 83 -0.97 13.37 -0.08
C TYR A 83 -2.22 14.25 -0.16
N VAL A 84 -2.11 15.52 0.25
CA VAL A 84 -3.22 16.47 0.18
C VAL A 84 -3.64 16.73 -1.27
N GLY A 85 -2.69 16.73 -2.20
CA GLY A 85 -2.93 16.88 -3.63
C GLY A 85 -3.38 15.61 -4.37
N ASP A 86 -3.67 14.50 -3.67
CA ASP A 86 -4.05 13.17 -4.22
C ASP A 86 -3.09 12.63 -5.31
N LYS A 87 -1.80 13.00 -5.24
CA LYS A 87 -0.75 12.51 -6.16
C LYS A 87 -0.17 11.18 -5.68
N ARG A 88 -1.00 10.12 -5.69
CA ARG A 88 -0.69 8.82 -5.06
C ARG A 88 0.59 8.15 -5.54
N GLU A 89 0.88 8.17 -6.84
CA GLU A 89 2.07 7.53 -7.40
C GLU A 89 3.36 8.20 -6.92
N MET A 90 3.41 9.53 -6.98
CA MET A 90 4.53 10.32 -6.48
C MET A 90 4.66 10.15 -4.96
N PHE A 91 3.53 10.17 -4.23
CA PHE A 91 3.51 9.97 -2.78
C PHE A 91 4.15 8.64 -2.37
N ASN A 92 3.78 7.53 -3.03
CA ASN A 92 4.35 6.21 -2.75
C ASN A 92 5.83 6.15 -3.13
N THR A 93 6.20 6.70 -4.29
CA THR A 93 7.60 6.74 -4.74
C THR A 93 8.47 7.49 -3.73
N VAL A 94 8.05 8.68 -3.30
CA VAL A 94 8.79 9.50 -2.32
C VAL A 94 8.84 8.83 -0.95
N ARG A 95 7.77 8.17 -0.51
CA ARG A 95 7.76 7.37 0.73
C ARG A 95 8.86 6.31 0.71
N ASP A 96 8.95 5.56 -0.38
CA ASP A 96 9.92 4.47 -0.50
C ASP A 96 11.35 5.05 -0.50
N MET A 97 11.59 6.18 -1.17
CA MET A 97 12.88 6.89 -1.09
C MET A 97 13.20 7.40 0.33
N ILE A 98 12.19 7.88 1.08
CA ILE A 98 12.36 8.31 2.47
C ILE A 98 12.78 7.13 3.34
N TYR A 99 12.15 5.96 3.19
CA TYR A 99 12.52 4.77 3.95
C TYR A 99 13.93 4.29 3.63
N ASP A 100 14.30 4.24 2.35
CA ASP A 100 15.68 3.94 1.92
C ASP A 100 16.70 4.84 2.64
N LEU A 101 16.46 6.16 2.64
CA LEU A 101 17.36 7.13 3.25
C LEU A 101 17.42 7.01 4.79
N ILE A 102 16.30 6.71 5.45
CA ILE A 102 16.28 6.45 6.90
C ILE A 102 17.13 5.22 7.24
N GLU A 103 16.96 4.15 6.47
CA GLU A 103 17.72 2.92 6.66
C GLU A 103 19.22 3.14 6.44
N TRP A 104 19.60 3.75 5.31
CA TRP A 104 21.01 3.99 5.00
C TRP A 104 21.66 4.97 5.97
N ARG A 105 20.92 5.97 6.48
CA ARG A 105 21.40 6.82 7.57
C ARG A 105 21.67 6.01 8.83
N SER A 106 20.80 5.06 9.17
CA SER A 106 21.01 4.17 10.33
C SER A 106 22.24 3.28 10.14
N GLN A 107 22.47 2.78 8.93
CA GLN A 107 23.64 1.96 8.59
C GLN A 107 24.95 2.77 8.64
N ILE A 108 24.95 4.02 8.16
CA ILE A 108 26.13 4.91 8.26
C ILE A 108 26.46 5.20 9.73
N LEU A 109 25.43 5.44 10.55
CA LEU A 109 25.59 5.75 11.96
C LEU A 109 25.94 4.55 12.84
N SER A 110 25.67 3.32 12.40
CA SER A 110 26.02 2.12 13.19
C SER A 110 27.53 1.95 13.34
N GLY A 111 28.32 2.47 12.39
CA GLY A 111 29.78 2.34 12.38
C GLY A 111 30.27 0.90 12.20
N THR A 112 29.38 -0.02 11.77
CA THR A 112 29.69 -1.46 11.66
C THR A 112 30.12 -1.87 10.24
N LEU A 113 30.03 -0.97 9.27
CA LEU A 113 30.35 -1.25 7.87
C LEU A 113 31.86 -1.15 7.61
N PRO A 114 32.45 -2.09 6.85
CA PRO A 114 33.79 -1.94 6.28
C PRO A 114 33.94 -0.65 5.46
N GLN A 115 35.18 -0.19 5.28
CA GLN A 115 35.47 1.06 4.58
C GLN A 115 34.95 1.07 3.13
N ASP A 116 35.10 -0.04 2.42
CA ASP A 116 34.67 -0.17 1.03
C ASP A 116 33.14 -0.15 0.91
N GLU A 117 32.44 -0.94 1.75
CA GLU A 117 30.98 -0.94 1.82
C GLU A 117 30.42 0.43 2.23
N LEU A 118 31.09 1.12 3.16
CA LEU A 118 30.72 2.47 3.56
C LEU A 118 30.89 3.48 2.42
N ALA A 119 31.94 3.36 1.60
CA ALA A 119 32.15 4.21 0.44
C ALA A 119 31.05 4.01 -0.62
N GLU A 120 30.72 2.75 -0.93
CA GLU A 120 29.61 2.42 -1.84
C GLU A 120 28.27 2.92 -1.30
N LEU A 121 28.01 2.75 0.01
CA LEU A 121 26.78 3.24 0.63
C LEU A 121 26.69 4.76 0.59
N LYS A 122 27.79 5.48 0.82
CA LYS A 122 27.84 6.95 0.69
C LYS A 122 27.45 7.39 -0.71
N GLN A 123 28.04 6.76 -1.74
CA GLN A 123 27.72 7.07 -3.14
C GLN A 123 26.26 6.74 -3.48
N LYS A 124 25.73 5.64 -2.94
CA LYS A 124 24.33 5.24 -3.12
C LYS A 124 23.36 6.26 -2.49
N VAL A 125 23.68 6.72 -1.28
CA VAL A 125 22.90 7.74 -0.56
C VAL A 125 22.88 9.05 -1.35
N THR A 126 24.04 9.57 -1.75
CA THR A 126 24.13 10.82 -2.49
C THR A 126 23.40 10.75 -3.83
N SER A 127 23.60 9.66 -4.59
CA SER A 127 22.91 9.43 -5.86
C SER A 127 21.38 9.41 -5.71
N LYS A 128 20.87 8.86 -4.59
CA LYS A 128 19.43 8.80 -4.32
C LYS A 128 18.88 10.17 -3.91
N ILE A 129 19.63 10.95 -3.12
CA ILE A 129 19.27 12.33 -2.78
C ILE A 129 19.17 13.17 -4.05
N ASP A 130 20.18 13.10 -4.92
CA ASP A 130 20.25 13.89 -6.15
C ASP A 130 19.11 13.48 -7.12
N TYR A 131 18.85 12.18 -7.25
CA TYR A 131 17.69 11.66 -7.98
C TYR A 131 16.37 12.19 -7.42
N GLY A 132 16.16 12.08 -6.11
CA GLY A 132 14.92 12.49 -5.49
C GLY A 132 14.69 14.00 -5.53
N ASN A 133 15.75 14.81 -5.42
CA ASN A 133 15.68 16.25 -5.59
C ASN A 133 15.24 16.60 -7.01
N LYS A 134 15.86 16.00 -8.03
CA LYS A 134 15.43 16.21 -9.43
C LYS A 134 13.99 15.74 -9.67
N TYR A 135 13.62 14.59 -9.12
CA TYR A 135 12.26 14.02 -9.24
C TYR A 135 11.20 14.93 -8.59
N LEU A 136 11.54 15.61 -7.50
CA LEU A 136 10.69 16.52 -6.75
C LEU A 136 10.74 17.98 -7.26
N GLY A 137 11.62 18.29 -8.21
CA GLY A 137 11.81 19.65 -8.73
C GLY A 137 12.56 20.58 -7.76
N LEU A 138 13.43 20.02 -6.91
CA LEU A 138 14.33 20.74 -6.02
C LEU A 138 15.70 20.99 -6.67
N ASP A 139 16.49 21.84 -6.03
CA ASP A 139 17.84 22.17 -6.47
C ASP A 139 18.75 20.92 -6.45
N LEU A 140 19.54 20.78 -7.52
CA LEU A 140 20.49 19.69 -7.68
C LEU A 140 21.84 20.08 -7.08
N VAL A 141 22.41 19.19 -6.27
CA VAL A 141 23.77 19.34 -5.74
C VAL A 141 24.75 18.64 -6.68
N VAL A 142 25.79 19.34 -7.13
CA VAL A 142 26.80 18.76 -8.03
C VAL A 142 27.90 18.12 -7.21
N ARG A 143 28.23 16.87 -7.54
CA ARG A 143 29.22 16.07 -6.80
C ARG A 143 30.38 15.61 -7.67
N ASP A 144 31.51 15.33 -7.03
CA ASP A 144 32.63 14.64 -7.65
C ASP A 144 32.38 13.12 -7.76
N LYS A 145 33.38 12.40 -8.25
CA LYS A 145 33.33 10.93 -8.43
C LYS A 145 33.25 10.17 -7.11
N ASP A 146 33.74 10.78 -6.03
CA ASP A 146 33.79 10.22 -4.68
C ASP A 146 32.53 10.57 -3.88
N GLY A 147 31.58 11.31 -4.47
CA GLY A 147 30.31 11.70 -3.87
C GLY A 147 30.39 12.94 -2.99
N ASN A 148 31.50 13.67 -3.00
CA ASN A 148 31.63 14.93 -2.27
C ASN A 148 31.03 16.07 -3.07
N ILE A 149 30.50 17.08 -2.37
CA ILE A 149 29.95 18.29 -2.99
C ILE A 149 31.10 19.10 -3.60
N LEU A 150 30.93 19.51 -4.86
CA LEU A 150 31.93 20.36 -5.52
C LEU A 150 31.90 21.77 -4.92
N ASP A 151 33.08 22.25 -4.51
CA ASP A 151 33.26 23.60 -4.02
C ASP A 151 33.28 24.61 -5.19
N PRO A 152 32.35 25.57 -5.24
CA PRO A 152 32.32 26.61 -6.28
C PRO A 152 33.53 27.56 -6.24
N ASP A 153 34.18 27.74 -5.09
CA ASP A 153 35.32 28.64 -4.94
C ASP A 153 36.62 28.00 -5.48
N VAL A 154 36.67 26.67 -5.54
CA VAL A 154 37.80 25.90 -6.07
C VAL A 154 37.55 25.45 -7.51
N THR A 155 36.29 25.18 -7.86
CA THR A 155 35.90 24.64 -9.17
C THR A 155 35.57 25.76 -10.15
N SER A 156 36.24 25.79 -11.31
CA SER A 156 35.92 26.75 -12.39
C SER A 156 34.43 26.72 -12.75
N THR A 157 33.82 27.90 -12.93
CA THR A 157 32.41 28.07 -13.27
C THR A 157 31.98 27.23 -14.48
N ILE A 158 32.85 27.12 -15.49
CA ILE A 158 32.57 26.33 -16.70
C ILE A 158 32.56 24.83 -16.38
N SER A 159 33.51 24.37 -15.55
CA SER A 159 33.57 22.97 -15.12
C SER A 159 32.36 22.61 -14.26
N LEU A 160 31.98 23.49 -13.34
CA LEU A 160 30.79 23.32 -12.49
C LEU A 160 29.51 23.25 -13.33
N PHE A 161 29.36 24.14 -14.32
CA PHE A 161 28.23 24.11 -15.25
C PHE A 161 28.15 22.80 -16.04
N ARG A 162 29.28 22.34 -16.60
CA ARG A 162 29.33 21.06 -17.33
C ARG A 162 29.01 19.87 -16.45
N ALA A 163 29.50 19.87 -15.21
CA ALA A 163 29.20 18.82 -14.24
C ALA A 163 27.72 18.81 -13.86
N HIS A 164 27.11 19.99 -13.66
CA HIS A 164 25.68 20.13 -13.44
C HIS A 164 24.85 19.63 -14.64
N GLU A 165 25.20 20.04 -15.86
CA GLU A 165 24.51 19.60 -17.09
C GLU A 165 24.58 18.08 -17.26
N ALA A 166 25.76 17.49 -17.06
CA ALA A 166 25.96 16.06 -17.13
C ALA A 166 25.15 15.30 -16.07
N ALA A 167 25.21 15.75 -14.81
CA ALA A 167 24.46 15.13 -13.69
C ALA A 167 22.95 15.24 -13.91
N SER A 168 22.45 16.42 -14.30
CA SER A 168 21.03 16.64 -14.57
C SER A 168 20.54 15.74 -15.70
N LYS A 169 21.30 15.63 -16.80
CA LYS A 169 20.93 14.78 -17.94
C LYS A 169 20.90 13.30 -17.57
N GLN A 170 21.92 12.81 -16.86
CA GLN A 170 21.99 11.41 -16.43
C GLN A 170 20.79 11.02 -15.54
N ILE A 171 20.40 11.90 -14.61
CA ILE A 171 19.26 11.66 -13.73
C ILE A 171 17.94 11.70 -14.52
N GLU A 172 17.81 12.61 -15.48
CA GLU A 172 16.62 12.73 -16.33
C GLU A 172 16.42 11.51 -17.23
N ASP A 173 17.49 11.04 -17.88
CA ASP A 173 17.48 9.82 -18.69
C ASP A 173 17.00 8.62 -17.83
N ARG A 174 17.52 8.50 -16.62
CA ARG A 174 17.12 7.45 -15.66
C ARG A 174 15.64 7.55 -15.25
N ILE A 175 15.13 8.75 -14.98
CA ILE A 175 13.71 8.95 -14.65
C ILE A 175 12.83 8.52 -15.84
N GLN A 176 13.23 8.82 -17.07
CA GLN A 176 12.48 8.47 -18.26
C GLN A 176 12.49 6.95 -18.51
N GLU A 177 13.63 6.29 -18.33
CA GLU A 177 13.75 4.83 -18.38
C GLU A 177 12.82 4.16 -17.37
N GLU A 178 12.82 4.58 -16.10
CA GLU A 178 11.95 4.00 -15.07
C GLU A 178 10.46 4.20 -15.37
N LYS A 179 10.06 5.36 -15.92
CA LYS A 179 8.69 5.60 -16.36
C LYS A 179 8.29 4.67 -17.52
N SER A 180 9.16 4.51 -18.51
CA SER A 180 8.90 3.62 -19.67
C SER A 180 8.79 2.15 -19.28
N GLN A 181 9.60 1.68 -18.32
CA GLN A 181 9.54 0.30 -17.84
C GLN A 181 8.21 0.01 -17.13
N LYS A 182 7.75 0.93 -16.26
CA LYS A 182 6.46 0.80 -15.58
C LYS A 182 5.31 0.76 -16.59
N GLN A 183 5.31 1.67 -17.58
CA GLN A 183 4.31 1.66 -18.65
C GLN A 183 4.32 0.35 -19.44
N ASN A 184 5.49 -0.17 -19.83
CA ASN A 184 5.58 -1.45 -20.55
C ASN A 184 5.05 -2.63 -19.73
N ILE A 185 5.27 -2.65 -18.41
CA ILE A 185 4.71 -3.69 -17.54
C ILE A 185 3.18 -3.60 -17.53
N ASP A 186 2.63 -2.40 -17.38
CA ASP A 186 1.17 -2.19 -17.36
C ASP A 186 0.54 -2.52 -18.72
N LEU A 187 1.16 -2.12 -19.82
CA LEU A 187 0.79 -2.50 -21.19
C LEU A 187 0.83 -4.03 -21.38
N SER A 188 1.86 -4.70 -20.86
CA SER A 188 1.96 -6.16 -20.94
C SER A 188 0.91 -6.87 -20.10
N ARG A 189 0.53 -6.32 -18.94
CA ARG A 189 -0.55 -6.84 -18.11
C ARG A 189 -1.89 -6.64 -18.81
N GLN A 190 -2.16 -5.44 -19.30
CA GLN A 190 -3.38 -5.14 -20.07
C GLN A 190 -3.49 -6.00 -21.33
N ALA A 191 -2.40 -6.19 -22.08
CA ALA A 191 -2.39 -7.06 -23.25
C ALA A 191 -2.66 -8.53 -22.88
N LYS A 192 -2.14 -9.02 -21.75
CA LYS A 192 -2.44 -10.37 -21.25
C LYS A 192 -3.92 -10.52 -20.85
N PHE A 193 -4.51 -9.53 -20.18
CA PHE A 193 -5.94 -9.53 -19.84
C PHE A 193 -6.84 -9.37 -21.07
N ALA A 194 -6.42 -8.63 -22.10
CA ALA A 194 -7.17 -8.47 -23.35
C ALA A 194 -7.02 -9.69 -24.29
N SER A 195 -5.95 -10.47 -24.16
CA SER A 195 -5.67 -11.62 -25.03
C SER A 195 -6.49 -12.87 -24.73
N THR A 196 -7.19 -12.92 -23.59
CA THR A 196 -8.13 -14.00 -23.28
C THR A 196 -9.49 -13.35 -23.04
N PRO A 197 -10.51 -13.58 -23.90
CA PRO A 197 -11.86 -13.15 -23.59
C PRO A 197 -12.28 -13.89 -22.32
N SER A 198 -12.31 -13.17 -21.20
CA SER A 198 -12.86 -13.66 -19.94
C SER A 198 -14.32 -13.26 -19.93
N PHE A 199 -15.19 -14.26 -19.97
CA PHE A 199 -16.62 -14.06 -19.81
C PHE A 199 -16.90 -13.98 -18.31
N ALA A 200 -17.85 -13.14 -17.93
CA ALA A 200 -18.30 -13.01 -16.57
C ALA A 200 -19.80 -13.26 -16.51
N LEU A 201 -20.23 -14.17 -15.63
CA LEU A 201 -21.64 -14.41 -15.38
C LEU A 201 -22.05 -13.65 -14.11
N PHE A 202 -22.96 -12.68 -14.28
CA PHE A 202 -23.52 -11.92 -13.18
C PHE A 202 -24.83 -12.58 -12.70
N VAL A 203 -24.91 -12.92 -11.41
CA VAL A 203 -26.08 -13.57 -10.81
C VAL A 203 -26.59 -12.72 -9.66
N THR A 204 -27.88 -12.39 -9.68
CA THR A 204 -28.58 -11.75 -8.57
C THR A 204 -29.62 -12.68 -7.99
N LEU A 205 -29.43 -13.12 -6.75
CA LEU A 205 -30.40 -13.94 -6.04
C LEU A 205 -31.49 -13.04 -5.46
N LYS A 206 -32.73 -13.17 -5.97
CA LYS A 206 -33.87 -12.34 -5.56
C LYS A 206 -34.63 -12.91 -4.35
N ASN A 207 -34.86 -14.22 -4.32
CA ASN A 207 -35.66 -14.88 -3.29
C ASN A 207 -35.30 -16.36 -3.18
N VAL A 208 -35.42 -16.94 -1.98
CA VAL A 208 -35.29 -18.37 -1.71
C VAL A 208 -36.53 -18.83 -0.94
N VAL A 209 -37.34 -19.67 -1.57
CA VAL A 209 -38.58 -20.19 -0.98
C VAL A 209 -38.38 -21.65 -0.56
N CYS A 210 -37.95 -21.87 0.68
CA CYS A 210 -37.78 -23.22 1.23
C CYS A 210 -38.47 -23.35 2.59
N LYS A 211 -39.49 -24.23 2.70
CA LYS A 211 -40.20 -24.52 3.95
C LYS A 211 -39.41 -25.52 4.82
N ILE A 212 -38.21 -25.15 5.23
CA ILE A 212 -37.29 -26.04 5.99
C ILE A 212 -37.60 -26.01 7.49
N GLY A 213 -38.07 -24.87 8.03
CA GLY A 213 -38.30 -24.69 9.47
C GLY A 213 -37.03 -24.58 10.32
N GLU A 214 -35.85 -24.75 9.70
CA GLU A 214 -34.51 -24.57 10.29
C GLU A 214 -33.71 -23.59 9.43
N ASP A 215 -32.52 -23.22 9.88
CA ASP A 215 -31.61 -22.38 9.12
C ASP A 215 -31.05 -23.13 7.91
N ALA A 216 -30.75 -22.42 6.82
CA ALA A 216 -30.27 -23.02 5.58
C ALA A 216 -29.08 -22.26 4.99
N GLU A 217 -28.25 -22.98 4.27
CA GLU A 217 -27.12 -22.48 3.47
C GLU A 217 -27.40 -22.80 2.01
N VAL A 218 -27.36 -21.79 1.15
CA VAL A 218 -27.49 -21.94 -0.31
C VAL A 218 -26.11 -21.72 -0.93
N LEU A 219 -25.58 -22.75 -1.55
CA LEU A 219 -24.29 -22.74 -2.26
C LEU A 219 -24.56 -22.66 -3.75
N MET A 220 -24.11 -21.59 -4.41
CA MET A 220 -24.28 -21.38 -5.85
C MET A 220 -22.96 -21.58 -6.59
N SER A 221 -22.96 -22.35 -7.67
CA SER A 221 -21.76 -22.68 -8.45
C SER A 221 -22.09 -23.05 -9.90
N LEU A 222 -21.08 -23.01 -10.76
CA LEU A 222 -21.13 -23.51 -12.14
C LEU A 222 -20.56 -24.92 -12.21
N TYR A 223 -21.27 -25.79 -12.92
CA TYR A 223 -20.97 -27.22 -13.03
C TYR A 223 -21.02 -27.67 -14.49
N ASP A 224 -20.01 -28.44 -14.89
CA ASP A 224 -19.99 -29.17 -16.15
C ASP A 224 -20.54 -30.59 -15.93
N PRO A 225 -21.74 -30.92 -16.46
CA PRO A 225 -22.30 -32.25 -16.34
C PRO A 225 -21.60 -33.31 -17.23
N VAL A 226 -20.89 -32.90 -18.27
CA VAL A 226 -20.16 -33.80 -19.18
C VAL A 226 -18.86 -34.26 -18.52
N GLU A 227 -18.08 -33.34 -17.98
CA GLU A 227 -16.84 -33.65 -17.24
C GLU A 227 -17.08 -34.05 -15.78
N SER A 228 -18.31 -33.89 -15.30
CA SER A 228 -18.70 -34.08 -13.89
C SER A 228 -17.86 -33.28 -12.89
N LYS A 229 -17.56 -32.02 -13.23
CA LYS A 229 -16.65 -31.16 -12.47
C LYS A 229 -17.23 -29.77 -12.26
N PHE A 230 -16.98 -29.19 -11.08
CA PHE A 230 -17.27 -27.78 -10.82
C PHE A 230 -16.27 -26.87 -11.54
N ILE A 231 -16.81 -25.88 -12.26
CA ILE A 231 -16.04 -24.86 -12.99
C ILE A 231 -15.69 -23.71 -12.04
N SER A 232 -16.62 -23.31 -11.16
CA SER A 232 -16.45 -22.19 -10.25
C SER A 232 -16.35 -22.62 -8.78
N GLU A 233 -15.90 -21.69 -7.93
CA GLU A 233 -16.07 -21.79 -6.49
C GLU A 233 -17.54 -21.59 -6.06
N ASN A 234 -17.84 -21.95 -4.81
CA ASN A 234 -19.17 -21.84 -4.24
C ASN A 234 -19.40 -20.47 -3.62
N TYR A 235 -20.41 -19.75 -4.08
CA TYR A 235 -20.92 -18.56 -3.41
C TYR A 235 -21.97 -18.96 -2.35
N LEU A 236 -21.74 -18.61 -1.09
CA LEU A 236 -22.55 -19.03 0.06
C LEU A 236 -23.50 -17.92 0.52
N VAL A 237 -24.79 -18.22 0.55
CA VAL A 237 -25.83 -17.37 1.15
C VAL A 237 -26.44 -18.07 2.37
N LYS A 238 -26.51 -17.38 3.51
CA LYS A 238 -27.08 -17.90 4.76
C LYS A 238 -28.51 -17.41 4.96
N TRP A 239 -29.44 -18.34 5.00
CA TRP A 239 -30.87 -18.10 5.19
C TRP A 239 -31.33 -18.53 6.58
N SER A 240 -32.16 -17.72 7.23
CA SER A 240 -32.72 -18.02 8.55
C SER A 240 -33.99 -18.88 8.45
N SER A 241 -34.28 -19.60 9.53
CA SER A 241 -35.55 -20.32 9.76
C SER A 241 -36.81 -19.46 9.63
N SER A 242 -36.70 -18.14 9.81
CA SER A 242 -37.80 -17.17 9.58
C SER A 242 -37.97 -16.76 8.11
N GLY A 243 -37.18 -17.30 7.19
CA GLY A 243 -37.27 -16.97 5.76
C GLY A 243 -36.57 -15.67 5.36
N LEU A 244 -35.67 -15.15 6.20
CA LEU A 244 -34.89 -13.92 5.95
C LEU A 244 -33.39 -14.23 5.91
N VAL A 245 -32.59 -13.44 5.19
CA VAL A 245 -31.13 -13.54 5.25
C VAL A 245 -30.65 -13.23 6.66
N LYS A 246 -29.73 -14.03 7.22
CA LYS A 246 -29.24 -13.84 8.61
C LYS A 246 -28.37 -12.59 8.79
N ASP A 247 -27.76 -12.12 7.71
CA ASP A 247 -26.87 -10.97 7.72
C ASP A 247 -27.60 -9.73 7.20
N ILE A 248 -27.78 -8.73 8.06
CA ILE A 248 -28.50 -7.49 7.74
C ILE A 248 -27.72 -6.65 6.72
N ASP A 249 -26.39 -6.78 6.68
CA ASP A 249 -25.53 -6.12 5.69
C ASP A 249 -25.60 -6.77 4.29
N GLN A 250 -26.04 -8.03 4.20
CA GLN A 250 -26.21 -8.75 2.92
C GLN A 250 -27.63 -8.63 2.33
N LEU A 251 -28.58 -8.04 3.07
CA LEU A 251 -29.99 -7.94 2.65
C LEU A 251 -30.16 -7.18 1.31
N HIS A 252 -29.25 -6.24 1.03
CA HIS A 252 -29.29 -5.42 -0.18
C HIS A 252 -28.30 -5.87 -1.27
N ASN A 253 -27.52 -6.93 -1.05
CA ASN A 253 -26.40 -7.29 -1.92
C ASN A 253 -26.21 -8.80 -2.16
N LEU A 254 -27.31 -9.51 -2.47
CA LEU A 254 -27.27 -10.91 -2.93
C LEU A 254 -26.85 -11.02 -4.41
N ARG A 255 -25.67 -10.48 -4.73
CA ARG A 255 -25.10 -10.44 -6.07
C ARG A 255 -23.76 -11.17 -6.07
N SER A 256 -23.55 -12.05 -7.05
CA SER A 256 -22.29 -12.75 -7.26
C SER A 256 -21.87 -12.62 -8.71
N VAL A 257 -20.57 -12.48 -8.95
CA VAL A 257 -19.99 -12.47 -10.29
C VAL A 257 -19.06 -13.67 -10.41
N PHE A 258 -19.33 -14.56 -11.35
CA PHE A 258 -18.41 -15.65 -11.70
C PHE A 258 -17.51 -15.14 -12.83
N THR A 259 -16.28 -14.75 -12.48
CA THR A 259 -15.26 -14.25 -13.41
C THR A 259 -14.40 -15.38 -13.96
N ASP A 260 -13.48 -15.05 -14.88
CA ASP A 260 -12.46 -15.97 -15.39
C ASP A 260 -12.99 -17.17 -16.17
N LEU A 261 -14.19 -17.08 -16.76
CA LEU A 261 -14.68 -18.08 -17.71
C LEU A 261 -13.90 -17.92 -19.02
N GLY A 262 -13.05 -18.90 -19.33
CA GLY A 262 -12.17 -18.85 -20.49
C GLY A 262 -12.87 -19.27 -21.78
N SER A 263 -12.16 -19.17 -22.91
CA SER A 263 -12.64 -19.65 -24.21
C SER A 263 -12.92 -21.16 -24.24
N GLU A 264 -12.23 -21.94 -23.41
CA GLU A 264 -12.48 -23.38 -23.27
C GLU A 264 -13.79 -23.65 -22.55
N ASP A 265 -14.15 -22.83 -21.55
CA ASP A 265 -15.43 -22.96 -20.85
C ASP A 265 -16.59 -22.62 -21.78
N LEU A 266 -16.43 -21.63 -22.67
CA LEU A 266 -17.45 -21.27 -23.66
C LEU A 266 -17.71 -22.35 -24.72
N LYS A 267 -16.71 -23.19 -25.01
CA LYS A 267 -16.83 -24.30 -25.96
C LYS A 267 -17.46 -25.55 -25.34
N ARG A 268 -17.65 -25.59 -24.02
CA ARG A 268 -18.29 -26.72 -23.35
C ARG A 268 -19.68 -26.92 -23.92
N GLU A 269 -20.05 -28.18 -24.14
CA GLU A 269 -21.34 -28.55 -24.70
C GLU A 269 -22.50 -28.14 -23.78
N LYS A 270 -22.26 -28.14 -22.46
CA LYS A 270 -23.27 -27.78 -21.47
C LYS A 270 -22.65 -27.20 -20.20
N ILE A 271 -23.22 -26.10 -19.70
CA ILE A 271 -22.89 -25.49 -18.41
C ILE A 271 -24.17 -25.37 -17.59
N SER A 272 -24.15 -25.96 -16.39
CA SER A 272 -25.28 -25.93 -15.47
C SER A 272 -24.96 -25.05 -14.27
N PHE A 273 -25.89 -24.16 -13.93
CA PHE A 273 -25.88 -23.42 -12.67
C PHE A 273 -26.54 -24.26 -11.59
N VAL A 274 -25.81 -24.54 -10.51
CA VAL A 274 -26.21 -25.46 -9.45
C VAL A 274 -26.33 -24.70 -8.13
N CYS A 275 -27.50 -24.80 -7.51
CA CYS A 275 -27.77 -24.31 -6.17
C CYS A 275 -27.94 -25.51 -5.22
N GLN A 276 -26.97 -25.74 -4.33
CA GLN A 276 -27.08 -26.77 -3.31
C GLN A 276 -27.66 -26.15 -2.04
N ILE A 277 -28.74 -26.74 -1.53
CA ILE A 277 -29.41 -26.30 -0.31
C ILE A 277 -29.01 -27.24 0.81
N VAL A 278 -28.38 -26.69 1.84
CA VAL A 278 -27.92 -27.41 3.02
C VAL A 278 -28.68 -26.89 4.21
N ARG A 279 -29.48 -27.76 4.85
CA ARG A 279 -30.12 -27.42 6.13
C ARG A 279 -29.10 -27.51 7.26
N VAL A 280 -29.17 -26.57 8.20
CA VAL A 280 -28.28 -26.47 9.35
C VAL A 280 -29.13 -26.51 10.62
N GLY A 281 -29.13 -27.67 11.29
CA GLY A 281 -30.09 -27.94 12.35
C GLY A 281 -29.97 -29.31 13.00
N ARG A 282 -31.05 -29.79 13.62
CA ARG A 282 -31.07 -31.02 14.45
C ARG A 282 -31.26 -32.28 13.63
N MET A 283 -30.73 -33.41 14.11
CA MET A 283 -30.71 -34.68 13.34
C MET A 283 -32.06 -35.33 13.12
N GLU A 284 -32.98 -35.15 14.06
CA GLU A 284 -34.31 -35.71 14.00
C GLU A 284 -35.35 -34.59 14.01
N LEU A 285 -36.43 -34.76 13.23
CA LEU A 285 -37.58 -33.86 13.19
C LEU A 285 -38.59 -34.14 14.34
N ARG A 286 -38.26 -35.03 15.29
CA ARG A 286 -39.16 -35.38 16.41
C ARG A 286 -38.95 -34.47 17.60
N ASP A 287 -40.05 -33.92 18.11
CA ASP A 287 -40.15 -33.11 19.33
C ASP A 287 -39.89 -33.92 20.61
N ASN A 288 -38.70 -34.49 20.76
CA ASN A 288 -38.25 -35.01 22.04
C ASN A 288 -37.30 -34.01 22.70
N ASN A 289 -37.67 -33.65 23.93
CA ASN A 289 -37.10 -32.60 24.76
C ASN A 289 -35.69 -32.96 25.30
N THR A 290 -34.80 -33.50 24.46
CA THR A 290 -33.42 -33.83 24.82
C THR A 290 -32.47 -32.70 24.43
N LYS A 291 -31.87 -32.10 25.46
CA LYS A 291 -30.95 -30.96 25.37
C LYS A 291 -29.67 -31.33 24.58
N LYS A 292 -29.32 -30.48 23.60
CA LYS A 292 -27.96 -30.06 23.22
C LYS A 292 -26.93 -31.07 22.64
N LEU A 293 -27.33 -32.12 21.92
CA LEU A 293 -26.33 -33.04 21.31
C LEU A 293 -26.25 -33.04 19.77
N THR A 294 -27.13 -32.34 19.05
CA THR A 294 -27.14 -32.36 17.57
C THR A 294 -27.41 -31.00 16.90
N SER A 295 -27.10 -29.87 17.55
CA SER A 295 -27.26 -28.53 16.94
C SER A 295 -26.10 -28.17 16.00
N GLY A 296 -26.40 -27.52 14.87
CA GLY A 296 -25.39 -27.02 13.92
C GLY A 296 -24.91 -28.04 12.89
N LEU A 297 -25.56 -29.20 12.79
CA LEU A 297 -25.22 -30.22 11.79
C LEU A 297 -25.71 -29.80 10.42
N ARG A 298 -24.81 -29.83 9.44
CA ARG A 298 -25.07 -29.51 8.03
C ARG A 298 -25.51 -30.77 7.31
N ARG A 299 -26.69 -30.74 6.66
CA ARG A 299 -27.21 -31.87 5.88
C ARG A 299 -27.75 -31.38 4.54
N PRO A 300 -27.52 -32.11 3.44
CA PRO A 300 -28.15 -31.78 2.17
C PRO A 300 -29.67 -31.82 2.35
N PHE A 301 -30.33 -30.79 1.86
CA PHE A 301 -31.78 -30.65 1.85
C PHE A 301 -32.36 -30.72 0.44
N GLY A 302 -31.56 -30.36 -0.56
CA GLY A 302 -31.95 -30.44 -1.96
C GLY A 302 -30.96 -29.76 -2.87
N VAL A 303 -31.17 -29.90 -4.17
CA VAL A 303 -30.38 -29.26 -5.21
C VAL A 303 -31.31 -28.68 -6.26
N ALA A 304 -31.04 -27.46 -6.70
CA ALA A 304 -31.69 -26.84 -7.84
C ALA A 304 -30.66 -26.71 -8.97
N VAL A 305 -31.04 -27.04 -10.21
CA VAL A 305 -30.14 -27.01 -11.36
C VAL A 305 -30.84 -26.29 -12.51
N MET A 306 -30.12 -25.39 -13.17
CA MET A 306 -30.56 -24.68 -14.36
C MET A 306 -29.50 -24.76 -15.44
N ASP A 307 -29.91 -24.99 -16.68
CA ASP A 307 -29.03 -24.87 -17.83
C ASP A 307 -28.81 -23.38 -18.15
N VAL A 308 -27.55 -22.96 -18.17
CA VAL A 308 -27.15 -21.57 -18.45
C VAL A 308 -26.28 -21.47 -19.71
N THR A 309 -26.17 -22.56 -20.48
CA THR A 309 -25.31 -22.62 -21.68
C THR A 309 -25.67 -21.56 -22.71
N ASP A 310 -26.95 -21.34 -22.98
CA ASP A 310 -27.41 -20.35 -23.96
C ASP A 310 -27.20 -18.90 -23.49
N ILE A 311 -27.20 -18.67 -22.17
CA ILE A 311 -26.92 -17.37 -21.54
C ILE A 311 -25.42 -17.07 -21.63
N ILE A 312 -24.59 -18.06 -21.28
CA ILE A 312 -23.12 -17.92 -21.30
C ILE A 312 -22.59 -17.79 -22.74
N THR A 313 -23.18 -18.49 -23.71
CA THR A 313 -22.79 -18.40 -25.12
C THR A 313 -23.39 -17.19 -25.86
N GLY A 314 -24.16 -16.35 -25.18
CA GLY A 314 -24.74 -15.12 -25.74
C GLY A 314 -25.82 -15.37 -26.80
N LYS A 315 -26.41 -16.57 -26.86
CA LYS A 315 -27.51 -16.92 -27.76
C LYS A 315 -28.87 -16.43 -27.24
N MET A 316 -28.96 -16.17 -25.95
CA MET A 316 -30.11 -15.56 -25.29
C MET A 316 -29.67 -14.26 -24.62
N ASP A 317 -30.33 -13.17 -25.00
CA ASP A 317 -30.11 -11.83 -24.43
C ASP A 317 -31.39 -11.41 -23.69
N ASP A 318 -31.43 -11.67 -22.39
CA ASP A 318 -32.62 -11.45 -21.56
C ASP A 318 -32.19 -10.98 -20.15
N GLU A 319 -31.46 -9.86 -20.11
CA GLU A 319 -30.81 -9.31 -18.89
C GLU A 319 -31.77 -9.07 -17.71
N ASP A 320 -33.07 -8.92 -17.98
CA ASP A 320 -34.10 -8.61 -16.98
C ASP A 320 -35.01 -9.79 -16.59
N LYS A 321 -34.81 -10.98 -17.20
CA LYS A 321 -35.69 -12.13 -16.95
C LYS A 321 -35.37 -12.82 -15.63
N GLN A 322 -36.38 -12.93 -14.79
CA GLN A 322 -36.30 -13.71 -13.56
C GLN A 322 -36.50 -15.20 -13.87
N HIS A 323 -35.52 -16.00 -13.51
CA HIS A 323 -35.58 -17.45 -13.63
C HIS A 323 -35.98 -18.09 -12.29
N PHE A 324 -37.01 -18.94 -12.33
CA PHE A 324 -37.43 -19.76 -11.20
C PHE A 324 -36.81 -21.15 -11.35
N ILE A 325 -35.83 -21.47 -10.51
CA ILE A 325 -35.17 -22.78 -10.51
C ILE A 325 -35.86 -23.67 -9.47
N PRO A 326 -36.63 -24.68 -9.87
CA PRO A 326 -37.24 -25.60 -8.92
C PRO A 326 -36.13 -26.41 -8.23
N PHE A 327 -36.18 -26.47 -6.90
CA PHE A 327 -35.28 -27.35 -6.15
C PHE A 327 -35.90 -28.74 -6.01
N GLN A 328 -35.06 -29.76 -6.13
CA GLN A 328 -35.41 -31.15 -5.86
C GLN A 328 -34.90 -31.51 -4.46
N PRO A 329 -35.74 -32.01 -3.54
CA PRO A 329 -35.33 -32.38 -2.18
C PRO A 329 -34.38 -33.58 -2.13
#